data_AF-A0A3M1NBY0-F1
#
_entry.id   AF-A0A3M1NBY0-F1
#
_cell.length_a   1.000
_cell.length_b   1.000
_cell.length_c   1.000
_cell.angle_alpha   90.00
_cell.angle_beta   90.00
_cell.angle_gamma   90.00
#
_symmetry.space_group_name_H-M   'P 1'
#
loop_
_entity.id
_entity.type
_entity.pdbx_description
1 polymer ?
#
loop_
_entity_poly.entity_id
_entity_poly.type
_entity_poly.pdbx_seq_one_letter_code
_entity_poly.pdbx_strand_id
1 'polypeptide(L)'
;MVRKSMVAGLTAVQRRPGLVALTYGVNLVLAFILAVPVYVVLADVVGPTGFGDDLVRHFDIVLWADILEKAGPLLAALWSQLLWMIPLYVVWKVLLSAGLFHALRDGAVRPFWTGVGRYGGRALLVSAIYGVLGLVWAGFSALVAAGIVLGWGGEVGAFWGGFVVGPALA
;
A
#
# COMPACT_ATOMS: atom_id res chain seq x y z
N MET A 1 -15.26 -9.28 23.08
CA MET A 1 -15.24 -10.17 21.90
C MET A 1 -13.89 -10.16 21.17
N VAL A 2 -13.28 -9.00 20.92
CA VAL A 2 -12.02 -8.84 20.16
C VAL A 2 -10.84 -9.70 20.66
N ARG A 3 -10.65 -9.81 21.98
CA ARG A 3 -9.56 -10.63 22.55
C ARG A 3 -9.70 -12.13 22.22
N LYS A 4 -10.93 -12.67 22.22
CA LYS A 4 -11.18 -14.09 21.94
C LYS A 4 -10.97 -14.40 20.45
N SER A 5 -11.37 -13.50 19.54
CA SER A 5 -11.13 -13.68 18.10
C SER A 5 -9.66 -13.52 17.73
N MET A 6 -8.93 -12.57 18.33
CA MET A 6 -7.48 -12.43 18.13
C MET A 6 -6.71 -13.66 18.58
N VAL A 7 -7.01 -14.18 19.78
CA VAL A 7 -6.34 -15.38 20.30
C VAL A 7 -6.65 -16.59 19.40
N ALA A 8 -7.91 -16.79 19.02
CA ALA A 8 -8.29 -17.85 18.10
C ALA A 8 -7.58 -17.74 16.73
N GLY A 9 -7.42 -16.53 16.21
CA GLY A 9 -6.66 -16.25 14.99
C GLY A 9 -5.19 -16.63 15.14
N LEU A 10 -4.54 -16.20 16.22
CA LEU A 10 -3.13 -16.54 16.52
C LEU A 10 -2.93 -18.06 16.66
N THR A 11 -3.81 -18.76 17.36
CA THR A 11 -3.70 -20.23 17.49
C THR A 11 -3.91 -20.94 16.15
N ALA A 12 -4.81 -20.44 15.30
CA ALA A 12 -5.04 -20.98 13.96
C ALA A 12 -3.83 -20.77 13.04
N VAL A 13 -3.16 -19.61 13.15
CA VAL A 13 -1.92 -19.29 12.42
C VAL A 13 -0.77 -20.19 12.88
N GLN A 14 -0.57 -20.37 14.18
CA GLN A 14 0.48 -21.24 14.73
C GLN A 14 0.35 -22.69 14.27
N ARG A 15 -0.88 -23.18 14.09
CA ARG A 15 -1.16 -24.55 13.64
C ARG A 15 -0.94 -24.76 12.14
N ARG A 16 -0.64 -23.70 11.36
CA ARG A 16 -0.58 -23.75 9.89
C ARG A 16 0.66 -23.04 9.33
N PRO A 17 1.88 -23.48 9.71
CA PRO A 17 3.12 -22.79 9.32
C PRO A 17 3.33 -22.74 7.80
N GLY A 18 2.87 -23.76 7.05
CA GLY A 18 2.98 -23.77 5.60
C GLY A 18 2.17 -22.65 4.91
N LEU A 19 1.02 -22.27 5.48
CA LEU A 19 0.21 -21.16 4.97
C LEU A 19 0.90 -19.82 5.25
N VAL A 20 1.53 -19.69 6.42
CA VAL A 20 2.31 -18.50 6.81
C VAL A 20 3.51 -18.35 5.89
N ALA A 21 4.28 -19.42 5.69
CA ALA A 21 5.45 -19.43 4.80
C ALA A 21 5.06 -19.10 3.35
N LEU A 22 3.95 -19.67 2.85
CA LEU A 22 3.43 -19.34 1.52
C LEU A 22 3.06 -17.86 1.43
N THR A 23 2.26 -17.36 2.37
CA THR A 23 1.81 -15.96 2.38
C THR A 23 3.00 -15.01 2.48
N TYR A 24 3.98 -15.32 3.33
CA TYR A 24 5.20 -14.55 3.47
C TYR A 24 6.03 -14.56 2.20
N GLY A 25 6.29 -15.74 1.62
CA GLY A 25 7.08 -15.87 0.39
C GLY A 25 6.44 -15.15 -0.80
N VAL A 26 5.13 -15.26 -0.97
CA VAL A 26 4.36 -14.57 -2.01
C VAL A 26 4.45 -13.04 -1.81
N ASN A 27 4.33 -12.52 -0.58
CA ASN A 27 4.52 -11.08 -0.33
C ASN A 27 5.98 -10.63 -0.51
N LEU A 28 6.95 -11.48 -0.17
CA LEU A 28 8.37 -11.20 -0.34
C LEU A 28 8.72 -11.04 -1.83
N VAL A 29 8.18 -11.91 -2.70
CA VAL A 29 8.34 -11.79 -4.15
C VAL A 29 7.78 -10.46 -4.65
N LEU A 30 6.58 -10.07 -4.21
CA LEU A 30 6.00 -8.78 -4.59
C LEU A 30 6.85 -7.60 -4.09
N ALA A 31 7.33 -7.67 -2.84
CA ALA A 31 8.21 -6.66 -2.27
C ALA A 31 9.51 -6.54 -3.08
N PHE A 32 10.07 -7.66 -3.54
CA PHE A 32 11.25 -7.66 -4.39
C PHE A 32 10.98 -7.00 -5.75
N ILE A 33 9.85 -7.32 -6.39
CA ILE A 33 9.41 -6.70 -7.65
C ILE A 33 9.25 -5.18 -7.48
N LEU A 34 8.71 -4.72 -6.35
CA LEU A 34 8.55 -3.30 -6.01
C LEU A 34 9.88 -2.60 -5.70
N ALA A 35 10.81 -3.30 -5.04
CA ALA A 35 12.06 -2.72 -4.58
C ALA A 35 13.10 -2.57 -5.71
N VAL A 36 13.08 -3.45 -6.72
CA VAL A 36 14.07 -3.43 -7.81
C VAL A 36 14.09 -2.10 -8.58
N PRO A 37 12.95 -1.55 -9.08
CA PRO A 37 12.95 -0.26 -9.77
C PRO A 37 13.47 0.89 -8.91
N VAL A 38 13.10 0.90 -7.62
CA VAL A 38 13.56 1.89 -6.65
C VAL A 38 15.08 1.81 -6.47
N TYR A 39 15.61 0.59 -6.29
CA TYR A 39 17.03 0.36 -6.17
C TYR A 39 17.79 0.81 -7.42
N VAL A 40 17.32 0.44 -8.62
CA VAL A 40 17.98 0.79 -9.88
C VAL A 40 18.03 2.31 -10.06
N VAL A 41 16.91 3.01 -9.85
CA VAL A 41 16.88 4.47 -9.98
C VAL A 41 17.76 5.15 -8.93
N LEU A 42 17.74 4.68 -7.67
CA LEU A 42 18.61 5.25 -6.64
C LEU A 42 20.09 4.98 -6.93
N ALA A 43 20.43 3.80 -7.45
CA ALA A 43 21.81 3.46 -7.84
C ALA A 43 22.30 4.34 -9.00
N ASP A 44 21.45 4.61 -9.99
CA ASP A 44 21.77 5.50 -11.11
C ASP A 44 21.89 6.97 -10.69
N VAL A 45 21.16 7.38 -9.64
CA VAL A 45 21.25 8.74 -9.10
C VAL A 45 22.49 8.92 -8.22
N VAL A 46 22.80 7.94 -7.37
CA VAL A 46 23.90 8.06 -6.39
C VAL A 46 25.24 7.65 -7.00
N GLY A 47 25.28 6.64 -7.86
CA GLY A 47 26.50 6.06 -8.42
C GLY A 47 27.42 7.07 -9.13
N PRO A 48 26.90 7.94 -10.01
CA PRO A 48 27.71 8.95 -10.71
C PRO A 48 28.21 10.08 -9.82
N THR A 49 27.59 10.28 -8.65
CA THR A 49 27.87 11.44 -7.79
C THR A 49 29.07 11.22 -6.86
N GLY A 50 29.52 9.97 -6.68
CA GLY A 50 30.65 9.65 -5.79
C GLY A 50 30.38 9.80 -4.29
N PHE A 51 29.21 10.31 -3.89
CA PHE A 51 28.85 10.58 -2.50
C PHE A 51 28.27 9.37 -1.75
N GLY A 52 28.37 8.15 -2.28
CA GLY A 52 27.74 6.97 -1.69
C GLY A 52 28.17 6.70 -0.23
N ASP A 53 29.45 6.88 0.08
CA ASP A 53 29.96 6.73 1.46
C ASP A 53 29.51 7.88 2.37
N ASP A 54 29.44 9.11 1.85
CA ASP A 54 29.02 10.29 2.62
C ASP A 54 27.53 10.24 2.96
N LEU A 55 26.68 9.85 2.01
CA LEU A 55 25.24 9.63 2.24
C LEU A 55 24.94 8.60 3.33
N VAL A 56 25.78 7.56 3.44
CA VAL A 56 25.58 6.45 4.39
C VAL A 56 26.14 6.79 5.76
N ARG A 57 27.24 7.55 5.83
CA ARG A 57 27.93 7.84 7.10
C ARG A 57 27.55 9.18 7.73
N HIS A 58 27.18 10.18 6.92
CA HIS A 58 26.86 11.52 7.38
C HIS A 58 25.61 12.04 6.65
N PHE A 59 24.48 12.13 7.36
CA PHE A 59 23.28 12.73 6.78
C PHE A 59 23.50 14.23 6.54
N ASP A 60 23.61 14.63 5.27
CA ASP A 60 23.71 16.04 4.85
C ASP A 60 22.48 16.44 4.01
N ILE A 61 21.67 17.36 4.56
CA ILE A 61 20.44 17.83 3.92
C ILE A 61 20.71 18.62 2.62
N VAL A 62 21.85 19.30 2.52
CA VAL A 62 22.23 20.07 1.34
C VAL A 62 22.53 19.13 0.18
N LEU A 63 23.25 18.04 0.47
CA LEU A 63 23.53 16.99 -0.52
C LEU A 63 22.23 16.33 -1.02
N TRP A 64 21.29 16.06 -0.12
CA TRP A 64 19.96 15.54 -0.49
C TRP A 64 19.15 16.52 -1.35
N ALA A 65 19.21 17.82 -1.07
CA ALA A 65 18.54 18.83 -1.88
C ALA A 65 19.14 18.89 -3.30
N ASP A 66 20.47 18.85 -3.40
CA ASP A 66 21.22 18.83 -4.66
C ASP A 66 20.88 17.59 -5.50
N ILE A 67 20.77 16.43 -4.84
CA ILE A 67 20.35 15.17 -5.47
C ILE A 67 18.91 15.27 -5.94
N LEU A 68 17.99 15.82 -5.13
CA LEU A 68 16.59 15.97 -5.53
C LEU A 68 16.44 16.88 -6.76
N GLU A 69 17.20 17.97 -6.81
CA GLU A 69 17.17 18.92 -7.92
C GLU A 69 17.72 18.30 -9.21
N LYS A 70 18.86 17.62 -9.13
CA LYS A 70 19.50 16.96 -10.29
C LYS A 70 18.76 15.70 -10.75
N ALA A 71 18.17 14.95 -9.82
CA ALA A 71 17.46 13.71 -10.09
C ALA A 71 15.95 13.90 -10.33
N GLY A 72 15.44 15.13 -10.32
CA GLY A 72 14.01 15.43 -10.46
C GLY A 72 13.31 14.63 -11.60
N PRO A 73 13.86 14.62 -12.83
CA PRO A 73 13.27 13.84 -13.93
C PRO A 73 13.28 12.31 -13.70
N LEU A 74 14.35 11.78 -13.11
CA LEU A 74 14.48 10.36 -12.76
C LEU A 74 13.51 9.96 -11.65
N LEU A 75 13.37 10.80 -10.62
CA LEU A 75 12.42 10.60 -9.53
C LEU A 75 10.97 10.71 -10.02
N ALA A 76 10.68 11.62 -10.95
CA ALA A 76 9.36 11.70 -11.58
C ALA A 76 9.02 10.44 -12.39
N ALA A 77 9.99 9.90 -13.12
CA ALA A 77 9.84 8.62 -13.83
C ALA A 77 9.62 7.46 -12.86
N LEU A 78 10.37 7.39 -11.77
CA LEU A 78 10.17 6.41 -10.70
C LEU A 78 8.78 6.54 -10.07
N TRP A 79 8.32 7.76 -9.82
CA TRP A 79 6.99 8.00 -9.25
C TRP A 79 5.89 7.51 -10.19
N SER A 80 6.00 7.80 -11.49
CA SER A 80 5.07 7.28 -12.50
C SER A 80 5.05 5.74 -12.51
N GLN A 81 6.23 5.10 -12.46
CA GLN A 81 6.33 3.64 -12.38
C GLN A 81 5.64 3.09 -11.12
N LEU A 82 5.91 3.67 -9.95
CA LEU A 82 5.30 3.25 -8.68
C LEU A 82 3.79 3.40 -8.69
N LEU A 83 3.24 4.47 -9.29
CA LEU A 83 1.80 4.65 -9.45
C LEU A 83 1.16 3.49 -10.24
N TRP A 84 1.81 3.02 -11.31
CA TRP A 84 1.35 1.86 -12.07
C TRP A 84 1.43 0.54 -11.28
N MET A 85 2.23 0.48 -10.22
CA MET A 85 2.31 -0.70 -9.36
C MET A 85 1.17 -0.78 -8.32
N ILE A 86 0.48 0.33 -8.04
CA ILE A 86 -0.68 0.37 -7.13
C ILE A 86 -1.79 -0.62 -7.57
N PRO A 87 -2.32 -0.57 -8.81
CA PRO A 87 -3.35 -1.52 -9.23
C PRO A 87 -2.87 -2.97 -9.17
N LEU A 88 -1.61 -3.24 -9.52
CA LEU A 88 -1.02 -4.57 -9.42
C LEU A 88 -1.00 -5.05 -7.95
N TYR A 89 -0.59 -4.19 -7.02
CA TYR A 89 -0.58 -4.48 -5.59
C TYR A 89 -2.00 -4.77 -5.06
N VAL A 90 -2.99 -3.99 -5.48
CA VAL A 90 -4.40 -4.22 -5.10
C VAL A 90 -4.88 -5.58 -5.62
N VAL A 91 -4.70 -5.88 -6.90
CA VAL A 91 -5.06 -7.18 -7.48
C VAL A 91 -4.39 -8.31 -6.71
N TRP A 92 -3.09 -8.17 -6.43
CA TRP A 92 -2.33 -9.16 -5.68
C TRP A 92 -2.90 -9.41 -4.29
N LYS A 93 -3.21 -8.35 -3.52
CA LYS A 93 -3.79 -8.47 -2.18
C LYS A 93 -5.18 -9.10 -2.18
N VAL A 94 -6.01 -8.77 -3.18
CA VAL A 94 -7.35 -9.35 -3.32
C VAL A 94 -7.26 -10.85 -3.60
N LEU A 95 -6.39 -11.25 -4.54
CA LEU A 95 -6.17 -12.66 -4.86
C LEU A 95 -5.60 -13.44 -3.67
N LEU A 96 -4.61 -12.88 -2.97
CA LEU A 96 -4.07 -13.45 -1.73
C LEU A 96 -5.17 -13.66 -0.69
N SER A 97 -6.05 -12.67 -0.51
CA SER A 97 -7.13 -12.73 0.47
C SER A 97 -8.15 -13.81 0.10
N ALA A 98 -8.49 -13.94 -1.19
CA ALA A 98 -9.39 -14.98 -1.69
C ALA A 98 -8.79 -16.39 -1.48
N GLY A 99 -7.52 -16.57 -1.82
CA GLY A 99 -6.79 -17.83 -1.59
C GLY A 99 -6.69 -18.17 -0.10
N LEU A 100 -6.37 -17.19 0.73
CA LEU A 100 -6.26 -17.35 2.18
C LEU A 100 -7.59 -17.73 2.81
N PHE A 101 -8.68 -17.06 2.43
CA PHE A 101 -10.01 -17.36 2.96
C PHE A 101 -10.43 -18.80 2.65
N HIS A 102 -10.17 -19.28 1.43
CA HIS A 102 -10.48 -20.65 1.05
C HIS A 102 -9.58 -21.68 1.78
N ALA A 103 -8.28 -21.42 1.84
CA ALA A 103 -7.34 -22.28 2.56
C ALA A 103 -7.61 -22.33 4.07
N LEU A 104 -8.09 -21.23 4.64
CA LEU A 104 -8.47 -21.17 6.05
C LEU A 104 -9.71 -22.01 6.35
N ARG A 105 -10.68 -22.05 5.44
CA ARG A 105 -11.88 -22.89 5.53
C ARG A 105 -11.55 -24.38 5.47
N ASP A 106 -10.72 -24.80 4.53
CA ASP A 106 -10.47 -26.23 4.27
C ASP A 106 -9.25 -26.80 5.02
N GLY A 107 -8.50 -25.96 5.73
CA GLY A 107 -7.48 -26.39 6.70
C GLY A 107 -6.14 -26.82 6.14
N ALA A 108 -5.88 -26.63 4.84
CA ALA A 108 -4.65 -27.06 4.17
C ALA A 108 -4.06 -25.96 3.26
N VAL A 109 -2.80 -26.15 2.82
CA VAL A 109 -2.09 -25.23 1.91
C VAL A 109 -2.50 -25.44 0.45
N ARG A 110 -2.71 -26.69 0.03
CA ARG A 110 -3.07 -27.06 -1.36
C ARG A 110 -4.34 -26.35 -1.89
N PRO A 111 -5.39 -26.12 -1.07
CA PRO A 111 -6.56 -25.34 -1.47
C PRO A 111 -6.27 -23.86 -1.75
N PHE A 112 -5.14 -23.28 -1.34
CA PHE A 112 -4.86 -21.85 -1.56
C PHE A 112 -4.97 -21.46 -3.04
N TRP A 113 -4.24 -22.17 -3.92
CA TRP A 113 -4.24 -21.90 -5.35
C TRP A 113 -5.60 -22.18 -6.00
N THR A 114 -6.29 -23.22 -5.54
CA THR A 114 -7.67 -23.51 -5.95
C THR A 114 -8.60 -22.36 -5.59
N GLY A 115 -8.39 -21.73 -4.42
CA GLY A 115 -9.16 -20.59 -3.96
C GLY A 115 -8.92 -19.35 -4.80
N VAL A 116 -7.65 -19.08 -5.14
CA VAL A 116 -7.28 -18.01 -6.07
C VAL A 116 -7.95 -18.23 -7.43
N GLY A 117 -7.82 -19.42 -8.02
CA GLY A 117 -8.39 -19.70 -9.35
C GLY A 117 -9.92 -19.69 -9.37
N ARG A 118 -10.57 -20.23 -8.35
CA ARG A 118 -12.04 -20.37 -8.30
C ARG A 118 -12.76 -19.09 -7.89
N TYR A 119 -12.19 -18.33 -6.94
CA TYR A 119 -12.85 -17.16 -6.36
C TYR A 119 -12.18 -15.83 -6.70
N GLY A 120 -10.97 -15.84 -7.25
CA GLY A 120 -10.19 -14.63 -7.53
C GLY A 120 -10.94 -13.62 -8.40
N GLY A 121 -11.55 -14.04 -9.50
CA GLY A 121 -12.32 -13.14 -10.37
C GLY A 121 -13.52 -12.49 -9.66
N ARG A 122 -14.26 -13.27 -8.86
CA ARG A 122 -15.39 -12.73 -8.07
C ARG A 122 -14.90 -11.78 -6.98
N ALA A 123 -13.80 -12.12 -6.32
CA ALA A 123 -13.17 -11.27 -5.31
C ALA A 123 -12.68 -9.95 -5.90
N LEU A 124 -12.09 -9.97 -7.10
CA LEU A 124 -11.68 -8.77 -7.84
C LEU A 124 -12.88 -7.89 -8.20
N LEU A 125 -13.98 -8.49 -8.68
CA LEU A 125 -15.18 -7.74 -9.01
C LEU A 125 -15.79 -7.07 -7.77
N VAL A 126 -15.90 -7.81 -6.67
CA VAL A 126 -16.36 -7.26 -5.39
C VAL A 126 -15.44 -6.14 -4.92
N SER A 127 -14.12 -6.35 -4.97
CA SER A 127 -13.13 -5.33 -4.61
C SER A 127 -13.21 -4.10 -5.51
N ALA A 128 -13.51 -4.25 -6.80
CA ALA A 128 -13.68 -3.13 -7.72
C ALA A 128 -14.93 -2.32 -7.38
N ILE A 129 -16.07 -2.98 -7.10
CA ILE A 129 -17.30 -2.31 -6.69
C ILE A 129 -17.08 -1.51 -5.40
N TYR A 130 -16.55 -2.16 -4.35
CA TYR A 130 -16.29 -1.48 -3.09
C TYR A 130 -15.17 -0.44 -3.18
N GLY A 131 -14.19 -0.66 -4.07
CA GLY A 131 -13.15 0.32 -4.36
C GLY A 131 -13.72 1.59 -4.99
N VAL A 132 -14.61 1.46 -5.99
CA VAL A 132 -15.30 2.60 -6.60
C VAL A 132 -16.18 3.31 -5.58
N LEU A 133 -16.95 2.58 -4.78
CA LEU A 133 -17.75 3.18 -3.71
C LEU A 133 -16.89 3.94 -2.69
N GLY A 134 -15.74 3.37 -2.31
CA GLY A 134 -14.77 4.02 -1.44
C GLY A 134 -14.19 5.30 -2.04
N LEU A 135 -13.87 5.30 -3.34
CA LEU A 135 -13.41 6.50 -4.06
C LEU A 135 -14.49 7.58 -4.15
N VAL A 136 -15.74 7.18 -4.43
CA VAL A 136 -16.89 8.10 -4.43
C VAL A 136 -17.08 8.71 -3.05
N TRP A 137 -17.00 7.91 -1.99
CA TRP A 137 -17.09 8.39 -0.62
C TRP A 137 -15.94 9.34 -0.27
N ALA A 138 -14.69 8.97 -0.57
CA ALA A 138 -13.54 9.82 -0.35
C ALA A 138 -13.65 11.16 -1.11
N GLY A 139 -14.12 11.13 -2.35
CA GLY A 139 -14.38 12.33 -3.15
C GLY A 139 -15.47 13.21 -2.54
N PHE A 140 -16.57 12.61 -2.09
CA PHE A 140 -17.63 13.33 -1.37
C PHE A 140 -17.11 13.98 -0.08
N SER A 141 -16.37 13.23 0.73
CA SER A 141 -15.75 13.73 1.97
C SER A 141 -14.79 14.90 1.68
N ALA A 142 -13.99 14.80 0.62
CA ALA A 142 -13.09 15.87 0.19
C ALA A 142 -13.85 17.14 -0.25
N LEU A 143 -14.95 16.99 -0.98
CA LEU A 143 -15.80 18.12 -1.39
C LEU A 143 -16.46 18.81 -0.20
N VAL A 144 -16.95 18.03 0.77
CA VAL A 144 -17.53 18.57 2.01
C VAL A 144 -16.47 19.34 2.81
N ALA A 145 -15.28 18.77 2.99
CA ALA A 145 -14.18 19.44 3.66
C ALA A 145 -13.78 20.74 2.93
N ALA A 146 -13.65 20.70 1.60
CA ALA A 146 -13.33 21.89 0.80
C ALA A 146 -14.42 22.97 0.91
N GLY A 147 -15.70 22.59 0.91
CA GLY A 147 -16.82 23.52 1.11
C GLY A 147 -16.78 24.23 2.46
N ILE A 148 -16.38 23.53 3.53
CA ILE A 148 -16.20 24.12 4.86
C ILE A 148 -15.02 25.10 4.88
N VAL A 149 -13.88 24.68 4.31
CA VAL A 149 -12.66 25.49 4.25
C VAL A 149 -12.91 26.79 3.48
N LEU A 150 -13.55 26.68 2.31
CA LEU A 150 -13.84 27.82 1.44
C LEU A 150 -14.98 28.70 1.98
N GLY A 151 -15.97 28.11 2.64
CA GLY A 151 -17.14 28.84 3.14
C GLY A 151 -16.88 29.65 4.41
N TRP A 152 -16.00 29.18 5.30
CA TRP A 152 -15.71 29.87 6.56
C TRP A 152 -14.45 30.73 6.50
N GLY A 153 -13.57 30.46 5.53
CA GLY A 153 -12.36 31.26 5.27
C GLY A 153 -11.29 31.14 6.35
N GLY A 154 -10.03 31.26 5.93
CA GLY A 154 -8.87 31.31 6.82
C GLY A 154 -8.66 30.06 7.69
N GLU A 155 -7.99 30.25 8.83
CA GLU A 155 -7.60 29.17 9.76
C GLU A 155 -8.81 28.45 10.38
N VAL A 156 -9.95 29.14 10.50
CA VAL A 156 -11.19 28.58 11.06
C VAL A 156 -11.77 27.52 10.12
N GLY A 157 -11.83 27.81 8.81
CA GLY A 157 -12.25 26.83 7.82
C GLY A 157 -11.31 25.61 7.76
N ALA A 158 -9.99 25.84 7.85
CA ALA A 158 -9.00 24.77 7.88
C ALA A 158 -9.11 23.88 9.13
N PHE A 159 -9.36 24.47 10.31
CA PHE A 159 -9.57 23.73 11.55
C PHE A 159 -10.83 22.87 11.49
N TRP A 160 -11.98 23.43 11.10
CA TRP A 160 -13.24 22.68 11.05
C TRP A 160 -13.28 21.64 9.94
N GLY A 161 -12.80 21.98 8.73
CA GLY A 161 -12.76 21.08 7.58
C GLY A 161 -11.75 19.94 7.76
N GLY A 162 -10.53 20.26 8.21
CA GLY A 162 -9.44 19.29 8.31
C GLY A 162 -9.40 18.49 9.62
N PHE A 163 -9.68 19.12 10.76
CA PHE A 163 -9.47 18.50 12.08
C PHE A 163 -10.75 17.92 12.69
N VAL A 164 -11.92 18.50 12.40
CA VAL A 164 -13.20 18.05 12.98
C VAL A 164 -13.98 17.18 12.00
N VAL A 165 -14.19 17.67 10.78
CA VAL A 165 -15.03 16.98 9.80
C VAL A 165 -14.25 15.92 9.01
N GLY A 166 -12.99 16.19 8.67
CA GLY A 166 -12.12 15.23 8.00
C GLY A 166 -12.08 13.84 8.67
N PRO A 167 -11.78 13.73 9.98
CA PRO A 167 -11.75 12.45 10.67
C PRO A 167 -13.13 11.80 10.86
N ALA A 168 -14.21 12.57 10.86
CA ALA A 168 -15.58 12.06 10.99
C ALA A 168 -16.11 11.48 9.66
N LEU A 169 -15.51 11.86 8.53
CA LEU A 169 -15.88 11.43 7.19
C LEU A 169 -14.90 10.41 6.58
N ALA A 170 -13.80 10.10 7.28
CA ALA A 170 -12.78 9.10 6.91
C ALA A 170 -13.09 7.72 7.52
#